data_AF-B2Y634-F1
#
_entry.id   AF-B2Y634-F1
#
_cell.length_a   1.000
_cell.length_b   1.000
_cell.length_c   1.000
_cell.angle_alpha   90.00
_cell.angle_beta   90.00
_cell.angle_gamma   90.00
#
_symmetry.space_group_name_H-M   'P 1'
#
loop_
_entity.id
_entity.type
_entity.pdbx_description
1 polymer ?
#
loop_
_entity_poly.entity_id
_entity_poly.type
_entity_poly.pdbx_seq_one_letter_code
_entity_poly.pdbx_strand_id
1 'polypeptide(L)'
;MIDRYTHQQLRIGLVSPQQISTWSNKILPNGEIVGEVTKPYTFHYKTNKPEKDGLFCERIFGPIQSGICACGNYRVIGDEKEDPKFCEQCGVEFVDSRIRRYQMGYIKLECPVTHVWYLKRLPSYIANLLDKPLQELEGLVYCD
;
A
#
# COMPACT_ATOMS: atom_id res chain seq x y z
N MET A 1 8.30 -11.37 14.03
CA MET A 1 7.77 -11.57 15.39
C MET A 1 8.30 -10.41 16.22
N ILE A 2 7.46 -9.61 16.86
CA ILE A 2 7.93 -8.46 17.64
C ILE A 2 8.71 -9.02 18.84
N ASP A 3 9.98 -8.64 18.96
CA ASP A 3 10.81 -9.01 20.11
C ASP A 3 10.26 -8.33 21.36
N ARG A 4 9.80 -9.15 22.32
CA ARG A 4 9.20 -8.72 23.58
C ARG A 4 10.20 -7.99 24.48
N TYR A 5 11.50 -8.22 24.31
CA TYR A 5 12.52 -7.66 25.20
C TYR A 5 12.99 -6.27 24.76
N THR A 6 12.81 -5.90 23.50
CA THR A 6 13.28 -4.61 22.96
C THR A 6 12.21 -3.52 22.93
N HIS A 7 10.92 -3.86 22.94
CA HIS A 7 9.83 -2.88 22.85
C HIS A 7 8.94 -2.92 24.09
N GLN A 8 9.01 -1.86 24.90
CA GLN A 8 8.27 -1.76 26.17
C GLN A 8 6.80 -1.31 26.00
N GLN A 9 6.45 -0.64 24.89
CA GLN A 9 5.12 -0.09 24.67
C GLN A 9 4.70 -0.21 23.20
N LEU A 10 3.39 -0.41 22.99
CA LEU A 10 2.76 -0.36 21.67
C LEU A 10 1.81 0.85 21.63
N ARG A 11 2.03 1.75 20.67
CA ARG A 11 1.15 2.91 20.45
C ARG A 11 0.28 2.68 19.23
N ILE A 12 -1.02 2.94 19.39
CA ILE A 12 -1.99 2.97 18.29
C ILE A 12 -2.50 4.41 18.17
N GLY A 13 -2.72 4.88 16.95
CA GLY A 13 -3.18 6.24 16.70
C GLY A 13 -3.77 6.41 15.30
N LEU A 14 -4.29 7.61 15.04
CA LEU A 14 -4.77 8.00 13.72
C LEU A 14 -3.60 8.12 12.74
N VAL A 15 -3.87 7.81 11.48
CA VAL A 15 -2.90 7.90 10.39
C VAL A 15 -3.34 9.01 9.45
N SER A 16 -2.45 9.97 9.21
CA SER A 16 -2.68 11.04 8.21
C SER A 16 -2.54 10.51 6.78
N PRO A 17 -3.21 11.12 5.78
CA PRO A 17 -3.04 10.73 4.37
C PRO A 17 -1.58 10.72 3.92
N GLN A 18 -0.77 11.68 4.39
CA GLN A 18 0.66 11.76 4.08
C GLN A 18 1.44 10.57 4.63
N GLN A 19 1.09 10.08 5.83
CA GLN A 19 1.70 8.89 6.41
C GLN A 19 1.34 7.62 5.62
N ILE A 20 0.10 7.48 5.14
CA ILE A 20 -0.32 6.35 4.29
C ILE A 20 0.53 6.29 3.01
N SER A 21 0.67 7.44 2.33
CA SER A 21 1.53 7.55 1.14
C SER A 21 2.99 7.24 1.48
N THR A 22 3.51 7.76 2.60
CA THR A 22 4.91 7.52 3.01
C THR A 22 5.20 6.04 3.26
N TRP A 23 4.28 5.29 3.87
CA TRP A 23 4.48 3.85 4.11
C TRP A 23 4.43 3.00 2.84
N SER A 24 3.75 3.50 1.81
CA SER A 24 3.48 2.75 0.58
C SER A 24 4.42 3.12 -0.56
N ASN A 25 4.91 4.37 -0.59
CA ASN A 25 5.75 4.89 -1.66
C ASN A 25 7.14 4.24 -1.69
N LYS A 26 7.59 3.93 -2.90
CA LYS A 26 8.93 3.51 -3.25
C LYS A 26 9.47 4.42 -4.36
N ILE A 27 10.74 4.75 -4.29
CA ILE A 27 11.43 5.51 -5.33
C ILE A 27 12.23 4.52 -6.17
N LEU A 28 11.91 4.43 -7.44
CA LEU A 28 12.66 3.63 -8.40
C LEU A 28 13.94 4.36 -8.85
N PRO A 29 14.94 3.66 -9.43
CA PRO A 29 16.19 4.28 -9.88
C PRO A 29 16.01 5.39 -10.94
N ASN A 30 14.90 5.36 -11.68
CA ASN A 30 14.52 6.40 -12.65
C ASN A 30 13.89 7.65 -12.00
N GLY A 31 13.74 7.68 -10.67
CA GLY A 31 13.08 8.76 -9.93
C GLY A 31 11.55 8.65 -9.87
N GLU A 32 10.94 7.61 -10.45
CA GLU A 32 9.50 7.39 -10.41
C GLU A 32 9.07 6.93 -9.00
N ILE A 33 8.00 7.53 -8.48
CA ILE A 33 7.38 7.11 -7.23
C ILE A 33 6.33 6.05 -7.55
N VAL A 34 6.46 4.87 -6.95
CA VAL A 34 5.54 3.75 -7.09
C VAL A 34 4.93 3.40 -5.75
N GLY A 35 3.65 3.04 -5.72
CA GLY A 35 2.94 2.71 -4.48
C GLY A 35 1.43 2.83 -4.63
N GLU A 36 1.00 3.65 -5.59
CA GLU A 36 -0.40 3.85 -5.92
C GLU A 36 -0.92 2.73 -6.83
N VAL A 37 -2.06 2.15 -6.46
CA VAL A 37 -2.83 1.23 -7.30
C VAL A 37 -3.82 2.05 -8.10
N THR A 38 -3.59 2.17 -9.40
CA THR A 38 -4.41 3.00 -10.31
C THR A 38 -5.41 2.19 -11.11
N LYS A 39 -5.13 0.90 -11.34
CA LYS A 39 -6.00 0.03 -12.15
C LYS A 39 -6.74 -0.98 -11.27
N PRO A 40 -8.01 -1.29 -11.59
CA PRO A 40 -8.79 -2.29 -10.85
C PRO A 40 -8.42 -3.74 -11.22
N TYR A 41 -7.47 -3.94 -12.14
CA TYR A 41 -7.14 -5.25 -12.65
C TYR A 41 -6.30 -6.07 -11.66
N THR A 42 -6.44 -7.40 -11.74
CA THR A 42 -5.78 -8.35 -10.84
C THR A 42 -4.71 -9.14 -11.57
N PHE A 43 -5.11 -10.19 -12.29
CA PHE A 43 -4.24 -11.06 -13.08
C PHE A 43 -4.74 -11.13 -14.52
N HIS A 44 -3.81 -11.24 -15.46
CA HIS A 44 -4.14 -11.46 -16.86
C HIS A 44 -4.66 -12.89 -17.06
N TYR A 45 -5.85 -13.03 -17.64
CA TYR A 45 -6.57 -14.31 -17.77
C TYR A 45 -5.81 -15.44 -18.49
N LYS A 46 -4.91 -15.13 -19.43
CA LYS A 46 -4.11 -16.16 -20.15
C LYS A 46 -2.79 -16.50 -19.49
N THR A 47 -2.12 -15.50 -18.94
CA THR A 47 -0.73 -15.64 -18.49
C THR A 47 -0.64 -15.86 -16.99
N ASN A 48 -1.73 -15.65 -16.25
CA ASN A 48 -1.79 -15.64 -14.79
C ASN A 48 -0.75 -14.70 -14.14
N LYS A 49 -0.23 -13.74 -14.92
CA LYS A 49 0.69 -12.72 -14.43
C LYS A 49 -0.10 -11.54 -13.87
N PRO A 50 0.36 -10.91 -12.78
CA PRO A 50 -0.31 -9.76 -12.21
C PRO A 50 -0.22 -8.58 -13.16
N GLU A 51 -1.32 -7.83 -13.25
CA GLU A 51 -1.39 -6.66 -14.11
C GLU A 51 -0.57 -5.49 -13.56
N LYS A 52 0.06 -4.73 -14.47
CA LYS A 52 0.85 -3.55 -14.08
C LYS A 52 -0.06 -2.47 -13.51
N ASP A 53 0.31 -1.93 -12.35
CA ASP A 53 -0.44 -0.93 -11.57
C ASP A 53 -1.81 -1.41 -11.04
N GLY A 54 -2.02 -2.74 -11.07
CA GLY A 54 -3.18 -3.40 -10.49
C GLY A 54 -2.98 -3.83 -9.03
N LEU A 55 -3.98 -4.52 -8.48
CA LEU A 55 -4.04 -4.94 -7.07
C LEU A 55 -2.92 -5.90 -6.64
N PHE A 56 -2.28 -6.58 -7.60
CA PHE A 56 -1.20 -7.54 -7.32
C PHE A 56 0.14 -7.16 -7.96
N CYS A 57 0.27 -5.93 -8.46
CA CYS A 57 1.43 -5.46 -9.21
C CYS A 57 2.75 -5.74 -8.47
N GLU A 58 3.67 -6.43 -9.13
CA GLU A 58 4.97 -6.79 -8.55
C GLU A 58 5.87 -5.58 -8.29
N ARG A 59 5.66 -4.49 -9.04
CA ARG A 59 6.38 -3.23 -8.87
C ARG A 59 6.03 -2.54 -7.54
N ILE A 60 4.78 -2.65 -7.11
CA ILE A 60 4.26 -2.08 -5.86
C ILE A 60 4.60 -3.02 -4.69
N PHE A 61 4.11 -4.26 -4.76
CA PHE A 61 4.13 -5.17 -3.62
C PHE A 61 5.40 -6.03 -3.53
N GLY A 62 6.18 -6.13 -4.61
CA GLY A 62 7.35 -7.00 -4.70
C GLY A 62 7.14 -8.25 -5.57
N PRO A 63 8.20 -9.02 -5.85
CA PRO A 63 8.19 -10.11 -6.82
C PRO A 63 7.38 -11.33 -6.34
N ILE A 64 6.77 -12.08 -7.27
CA ILE A 64 6.05 -13.32 -6.94
C ILE A 64 7.02 -14.41 -6.45
N GLN A 65 8.15 -14.53 -7.12
CA GLN A 65 9.19 -15.51 -6.80
C GLN A 65 10.46 -14.78 -6.39
N SER A 66 11.12 -15.29 -5.35
CA SER A 66 12.33 -14.69 -4.80
C SER A 66 13.42 -14.56 -5.86
N GLY A 67 13.92 -13.34 -6.06
CA GLY A 67 14.99 -13.05 -7.01
C GLY A 67 14.58 -13.05 -8.49
N ILE A 68 13.29 -13.21 -8.81
CA ILE A 68 12.79 -13.20 -10.19
C ILE A 68 11.91 -11.96 -10.41
N CYS A 69 12.22 -11.16 -11.42
CA CYS A 69 11.40 -10.02 -11.79
C CYS A 69 10.24 -10.42 -12.73
N ALA A 70 9.27 -9.53 -12.94
CA ALA A 70 8.11 -9.80 -13.81
C ALA A 70 8.47 -10.15 -15.28
N CYS A 71 9.62 -9.65 -15.78
CA CYS A 71 10.15 -9.96 -17.11
C CYS A 71 10.75 -11.37 -17.21
N GLY A 72 11.02 -12.03 -16.08
CA GLY A 72 11.67 -13.34 -16.02
C GLY A 72 13.18 -13.29 -15.79
N ASN A 73 13.78 -12.10 -15.61
CA ASN A 73 15.19 -12.00 -15.24
C ASN A 73 15.37 -12.50 -13.79
N TYR A 74 16.39 -13.33 -13.57
CA TYR A 74 16.74 -13.88 -12.27
C TYR A 74 18.01 -13.24 -11.75
N ARG A 75 18.05 -12.94 -10.44
CA ARG A 75 19.24 -12.53 -9.70
C ARG A 75 19.28 -13.19 -8.34
N VAL A 76 20.49 -13.53 -7.91
CA VAL A 76 20.75 -14.08 -6.57
C VAL A 76 20.53 -12.97 -5.53
N ILE A 77 19.74 -13.27 -4.50
CA ILE A 77 19.44 -12.33 -3.42
C ILE A 77 20.67 -12.25 -2.51
N GLY A 78 21.23 -11.04 -2.33
CA GLY A 78 22.36 -10.79 -1.42
C GLY A 78 23.69 -10.47 -2.11
N ASP A 79 23.78 -10.56 -3.44
CA ASP A 79 24.91 -10.04 -4.21
C ASP A 79 24.75 -8.52 -4.39
N GLU A 80 24.95 -7.78 -3.29
CA GLU A 80 24.80 -6.32 -3.21
C GLU A 80 25.97 -5.54 -3.83
N LYS A 81 26.97 -6.23 -4.40
CA LYS A 81 28.28 -5.62 -4.62
C LYS A 81 28.36 -4.70 -5.84
N GLU A 82 27.58 -4.91 -6.91
CA GLU A 82 27.73 -4.09 -8.13
C GLU A 82 26.44 -3.87 -8.96
N ASP A 83 25.30 -4.49 -8.62
CA ASP A 83 24.14 -4.57 -9.52
C ASP A 83 22.91 -3.78 -9.05
N PRO A 84 22.10 -3.17 -9.96
CA PRO A 84 20.93 -2.40 -9.57
C PRO A 84 19.89 -3.27 -8.86
N LYS A 85 19.42 -2.79 -7.69
CA LYS A 85 18.42 -3.46 -6.85
C LYS A 85 17.08 -3.72 -7.57
N PHE A 86 16.80 -2.93 -8.60
CA PHE A 86 15.58 -3.00 -9.38
C PHE A 86 15.88 -3.40 -10.82
N CYS A 87 14.95 -4.10 -11.46
CA CYS A 87 15.02 -4.38 -12.88
C CYS A 87 14.80 -3.09 -13.69
N GLU A 88 15.70 -2.76 -14.61
CA GLU A 88 15.61 -1.56 -15.46
C GLU A 88 14.37 -1.56 -16.38
N GLN A 89 13.88 -2.74 -16.76
CA GLN A 89 12.75 -2.87 -17.70
C GLN A 89 11.38 -2.81 -17.00
N CYS A 90 11.20 -3.53 -15.89
CA CYS A 90 9.91 -3.60 -15.20
C CYS A 90 9.83 -2.87 -13.86
N GLY A 91 10.97 -2.40 -13.32
CA GLY A 91 11.04 -1.72 -12.04
C GLY A 91 10.78 -2.63 -10.83
N VAL A 92 10.70 -3.95 -11.01
CA VAL A 92 10.52 -4.89 -9.89
C VAL A 92 11.83 -5.07 -9.14
N GLU A 93 11.75 -5.04 -7.82
CA GLU A 93 12.88 -5.20 -6.90
C GLU A 93 13.30 -6.67 -6.81
N PHE A 94 14.60 -6.96 -6.90
CA PHE A 94 15.15 -8.30 -6.72
C PHE A 94 15.28 -8.63 -5.23
N VAL A 95 14.18 -9.05 -4.61
CA VAL A 95 14.10 -9.39 -3.19
C VAL A 95 13.37 -10.71 -2.96
N ASP A 96 13.33 -11.14 -1.70
CA ASP A 96 12.54 -12.30 -1.28
C ASP A 96 11.03 -12.00 -1.41
N SER A 97 10.27 -12.95 -1.95
CA SER A 97 8.83 -12.79 -2.16
C SER A 97 8.03 -12.60 -0.88
N ARG A 98 8.61 -12.89 0.30
CA ARG A 98 8.04 -12.58 1.61
C ARG A 98 7.72 -11.10 1.79
N ILE A 99 8.40 -10.19 1.10
CA ILE A 99 8.14 -8.75 1.20
C ILE A 99 6.70 -8.39 0.85
N ARG A 100 6.04 -9.17 -0.04
CA ARG A 100 4.63 -8.98 -0.44
C ARG A 100 3.64 -9.03 0.72
N ARG A 101 4.04 -9.61 1.86
CA ARG A 101 3.21 -9.68 3.08
C ARG A 101 3.29 -8.42 3.94
N TYR A 102 4.30 -7.60 3.73
CA TYR A 102 4.62 -6.43 4.56
C TYR A 102 4.54 -5.12 3.79
N GLN A 103 4.70 -5.17 2.47
CA GLN A 103 4.66 -3.99 1.63
C GLN A 103 3.23 -3.46 1.51
N MET A 104 3.03 -2.19 1.85
CA MET A 104 1.76 -1.50 1.68
C MET A 104 1.65 -0.87 0.29
N GLY A 105 0.42 -0.77 -0.20
CA GLY A 105 0.03 0.04 -1.34
C GLY A 105 -1.13 0.94 -0.92
N TYR A 106 -1.42 1.97 -1.71
CA TYR A 106 -2.53 2.89 -1.44
C TYR A 106 -3.31 3.20 -2.72
N ILE A 107 -4.52 3.73 -2.52
CA ILE A 107 -5.34 4.29 -3.59
C ILE A 107 -5.53 5.76 -3.25
N LYS A 108 -5.18 6.65 -4.17
CA LYS A 108 -5.48 8.07 -4.02
C LYS A 108 -6.94 8.29 -4.40
N LEU A 109 -7.74 8.76 -3.44
CA LEU A 109 -9.11 9.12 -3.71
C LEU A 109 -9.16 10.53 -4.29
N GLU A 110 -9.98 10.74 -5.32
CA GLU A 110 -10.22 12.05 -5.91
C GLU A 110 -10.94 12.99 -4.94
N CYS A 111 -11.86 12.44 -4.14
CA CYS A 111 -12.59 13.15 -3.09
C CYS A 111 -12.26 12.59 -1.71
N PRO A 112 -12.18 13.44 -0.67
CA PRO A 112 -12.01 12.96 0.70
C PRO A 112 -13.25 12.17 1.14
N VAL A 113 -13.02 11.09 1.88
CA VAL A 113 -14.08 10.21 2.40
C VAL A 113 -13.93 10.08 3.92
N THR A 114 -15.05 10.06 4.63
CA THR A 114 -15.07 9.82 6.07
C THR A 114 -14.90 8.33 6.38
N HIS A 115 -14.03 8.02 7.34
CA HIS A 115 -13.85 6.65 7.79
C HIS A 115 -15.02 6.21 8.69
N VAL A 116 -15.72 5.14 8.29
CA VAL A 116 -16.99 4.68 8.89
C VAL A 116 -16.92 4.47 10.41
N TRP A 117 -15.78 3.98 10.93
CA TRP A 117 -15.60 3.79 12.38
C TRP A 117 -15.73 5.08 13.22
N TYR A 118 -15.45 6.25 12.65
CA TYR A 118 -15.54 7.52 13.37
C TYR A 118 -16.89 8.22 13.18
N LEU A 119 -17.64 7.85 12.14
CA LEU A 119 -18.96 8.40 11.84
C LEU A 119 -20.09 7.54 12.43
N LYS A 120 -20.17 6.26 12.06
CA LYS A 120 -21.32 5.38 12.36
C LYS A 120 -21.27 4.70 13.72
N ARG A 121 -20.10 4.62 14.35
CA ARG A 121 -19.97 4.00 15.67
C ARG A 121 -20.70 4.87 16.71
N LEU A 122 -21.36 4.24 17.68
CA LEU A 122 -21.98 4.95 18.81
C LEU A 122 -21.09 4.86 20.07
N PRO A 123 -20.82 5.97 20.77
CA PRO A 123 -21.10 7.34 20.33
C PRO A 123 -20.22 7.74 19.12
N SER A 124 -20.73 8.61 18.25
CA SER A 124 -20.01 9.04 17.04
C SER A 124 -18.95 10.05 17.41
N TYR A 125 -17.69 9.73 17.09
CA TYR A 125 -16.55 10.60 17.40
C TYR A 125 -16.63 11.92 16.63
N ILE A 126 -17.03 11.88 15.35
CA ILE A 126 -17.15 13.07 14.51
C ILE A 126 -18.34 13.92 14.97
N ALA A 127 -19.49 13.30 15.25
CA ALA A 127 -20.68 14.02 15.72
C ALA A 127 -20.43 14.75 17.04
N ASN A 128 -19.79 14.06 17.99
CA ASN A 128 -19.43 14.64 19.28
C ASN A 128 -18.41 15.77 19.13
N LEU A 129 -17.42 15.62 18.23
CA LEU A 129 -16.41 16.66 18.00
C LEU A 129 -17.01 17.93 17.40
N LEU A 130 -18.02 17.78 16.53
CA LEU A 130 -18.67 18.90 15.84
C LEU A 130 -19.92 19.42 16.55
N ASP A 131 -20.31 18.82 17.67
CA ASP A 131 -21.54 19.12 18.42
C ASP A 131 -22.79 19.14 17.52
N LYS A 132 -22.91 18.13 16.66
CA LYS A 132 -24.00 18.00 15.69
C LYS A 132 -24.72 16.66 15.81
N PRO A 133 -26.02 16.59 15.48
CA PRO A 133 -26.73 15.32 15.45
C PRO A 133 -26.16 14.42 14.34
N LEU A 134 -26.01 13.13 14.65
CA LEU A 134 -25.47 12.14 13.71
C LEU A 134 -26.25 12.11 12.38
N GLN A 135 -27.57 12.23 12.45
CA GLN A 135 -28.45 12.21 11.27
C GLN A 135 -28.14 13.34 10.28
N GLU A 136 -27.80 14.53 10.75
CA GLU A 136 -27.40 15.66 9.90
C GLU A 136 -26.07 15.37 9.20
N LEU A 137 -25.08 14.84 9.93
CA LEU A 137 -23.77 14.52 9.37
C LEU A 137 -23.82 13.35 8.38
N GLU A 138 -24.69 12.38 8.61
CA GLU A 138 -24.90 11.28 7.68
C GLU A 138 -25.48 11.76 6.36
N GLY A 139 -26.50 12.62 6.39
CA GLY A 139 -27.04 13.21 5.16
C GLY A 139 -25.99 13.94 4.34
N LEU A 140 -25.11 14.72 5.01
CA LEU A 140 -24.00 15.40 4.36
C LEU A 140 -22.96 14.46 3.74
N VAL A 141 -22.63 13.35 4.42
CA VAL A 141 -21.60 12.41 3.97
C VAL A 141 -22.11 11.52 2.83
N TYR A 142 -23.37 11.07 2.91
CA TYR A 142 -23.97 10.19 1.91
C TYR A 142 -24.62 10.96 0.75
N CYS A 143 -24.66 12.29 0.83
CA CYS A 143 -25.35 13.15 -0.12
C CYS A 143 -26.85 12.78 -0.25
N ASP A 144 -27.48 12.47 0.88
CA ASP A 144 -28.92 12.18 0.99
C ASP A 144 -29.76 13.46 1.09
#